data_AF-A0A7X8AV76-F1
#
_entry.id   AF-A0A7X8AV76-F1
#
_cell.length_a   1.000
_cell.length_b   1.000
_cell.length_c   1.000
_cell.angle_alpha   90.00
_cell.angle_beta   90.00
_cell.angle_gamma   90.00
#
_symmetry.space_group_name_H-M   'P 1'
#
loop_
_entity.id
_entity.type
_entity.pdbx_description
1 polymer ?
#
loop_
_entity_poly.entity_id
_entity_poly.type
_entity_poly.pdbx_seq_one_letter_code
_entity_poly.pdbx_strand_id
1 'polypeptide(L)'
;MASKTIENVNRNTVYINDDGYGYENTSVTNSESVYLDDGTYIRHDESLYIEQPINISAEVCKSNEFEKLVSGWANIAKNADGSLPLDWDGDVVTAEVLEKAAIDFMLEYRESGEMHKGKSKGTVVESIVFTKQKMKAMGIPEGTIPEGWFITVKIHDDDVFKKVVDGEYKMFSIQGKAKRLKV
;
A
#
# COMPACT_ATOMS: atom_id res chain seq x y z
N MET A 1 29.74 -36.11 20.54
CA MET A 1 28.50 -36.52 19.86
C MET A 1 27.95 -35.31 19.13
N ALA A 2 27.97 -35.35 17.79
CA ALA A 2 27.43 -34.28 16.97
C ALA A 2 25.94 -34.05 17.26
N SER A 3 25.53 -32.79 17.39
CA SER A 3 24.15 -32.40 17.69
C SER A 3 23.52 -31.69 16.48
N LYS A 4 22.20 -31.82 16.33
CA LYS A 4 21.46 -31.27 15.19
C LYS A 4 20.38 -30.32 15.69
N THR A 5 20.33 -29.14 15.08
CA THR A 5 19.37 -28.08 15.36
C THR A 5 18.64 -27.72 14.07
N ILE A 6 17.31 -27.65 14.13
CA ILE A 6 16.46 -27.22 13.00
C ILE A 6 15.80 -25.91 13.40
N GLU A 7 15.85 -24.90 12.53
CA GLU A 7 15.33 -23.56 12.72
C GLU A 7 14.50 -23.15 11.49
N ASN A 8 13.21 -22.87 11.66
CA ASN A 8 12.37 -22.35 10.57
C ASN A 8 12.24 -20.81 10.69
N VAL A 9 12.60 -20.10 9.61
CA VAL A 9 12.75 -18.64 9.53
C VAL A 9 11.84 -18.08 8.41
N ASN A 10 10.67 -17.57 8.76
CA ASN A 10 9.83 -16.86 7.79
C ASN A 10 10.40 -15.45 7.49
N ARG A 11 10.68 -15.15 6.22
CA ARG A 11 11.22 -13.87 5.72
C ARG A 11 10.39 -13.33 4.56
N ASN A 12 9.65 -12.25 4.70
CA ASN A 12 9.08 -11.63 3.50
C ASN A 12 10.23 -10.96 2.70
N THR A 13 10.12 -10.74 1.38
CA THR A 13 11.04 -10.01 0.47
C THR A 13 10.25 -9.26 -0.62
N VAL A 14 10.66 -8.09 -1.11
CA VAL A 14 10.01 -7.40 -2.27
C VAL A 14 11.00 -7.41 -3.41
N TYR A 15 10.53 -7.72 -4.61
CA TYR A 15 11.30 -7.56 -5.83
C TYR A 15 10.59 -6.59 -6.78
N ILE A 16 11.38 -5.74 -7.44
CA ILE A 16 10.93 -4.87 -8.53
C ILE A 16 11.48 -5.46 -9.82
N ASN A 17 10.59 -5.85 -10.74
CA ASN A 17 10.96 -6.38 -12.05
C ASN A 17 11.02 -5.26 -13.10
N ASP A 18 11.75 -5.50 -14.18
CA ASP A 18 11.97 -4.56 -15.31
C ASP A 18 10.69 -4.18 -16.09
N ASP A 19 9.52 -4.72 -15.72
CA ASP A 19 8.22 -4.38 -16.28
C ASP A 19 7.49 -3.24 -15.52
N GLY A 20 8.13 -2.63 -14.52
CA GLY A 20 7.64 -1.44 -13.82
C GLY A 20 6.70 -1.72 -12.65
N TYR A 21 6.37 -2.98 -12.36
CA TYR A 21 5.50 -3.33 -11.25
C TYR A 21 6.20 -4.29 -10.25
N GLY A 22 6.52 -3.86 -9.03
CA GLY A 22 7.25 -4.72 -8.06
C GLY A 22 6.35 -5.43 -7.04
N TYR A 23 6.36 -6.77 -6.96
CA TYR A 23 5.49 -7.55 -6.07
C TYR A 23 6.08 -7.79 -4.68
N GLU A 24 5.19 -7.73 -3.70
CA GLU A 24 5.41 -8.28 -2.37
C GLU A 24 5.63 -9.78 -2.44
N ASN A 25 6.64 -10.38 -1.81
CA ASN A 25 6.77 -11.84 -1.71
C ASN A 25 6.92 -12.27 -0.23
N THR A 26 6.15 -13.25 0.26
CA THR A 26 6.36 -13.88 1.58
C THR A 26 7.34 -15.03 1.46
N SER A 27 8.63 -14.90 1.78
CA SER A 27 9.57 -16.02 1.76
C SER A 27 9.53 -16.84 3.08
N VAL A 28 9.58 -18.16 3.06
CA VAL A 28 9.66 -19.03 4.25
C VAL A 28 10.96 -19.80 4.18
N THR A 29 11.97 -19.44 4.98
CA THR A 29 13.29 -20.07 4.97
C THR A 29 13.46 -21.10 6.08
N ASN A 30 13.58 -22.39 5.80
CA ASN A 30 13.94 -23.41 6.78
C ASN A 30 15.45 -23.65 6.79
N SER A 31 16.09 -23.47 7.94
CA SER A 31 17.53 -23.60 8.19
C SER A 31 17.82 -24.80 9.10
N GLU A 32 18.76 -25.66 8.74
CA GLU A 32 19.16 -26.82 9.53
C GLU A 32 20.67 -26.76 9.80
N SER A 33 21.07 -26.78 11.07
CA SER A 33 22.48 -26.69 11.51
C SER A 33 22.91 -27.97 12.25
N VAL A 34 24.04 -28.55 11.88
CA VAL A 34 24.66 -29.73 12.54
C VAL A 34 25.99 -29.34 13.15
N TYR A 35 26.12 -29.44 14.47
CA TYR A 35 27.33 -29.09 15.22
C TYR A 35 28.23 -30.31 15.41
N LEU A 36 29.51 -30.15 15.11
CA LEU A 36 30.55 -31.18 15.20
C LEU A 36 31.30 -31.08 16.54
N ASP A 37 31.97 -32.16 16.92
CA ASP A 37 32.64 -32.28 18.23
C ASP A 37 33.84 -31.32 18.41
N ASP A 38 34.37 -30.77 17.31
CA ASP A 38 35.46 -29.79 17.30
C ASP A 38 34.97 -28.34 17.47
N GLY A 39 33.67 -28.14 17.68
CA GLY A 39 33.05 -26.84 17.85
C GLY A 39 32.65 -26.14 16.55
N THR A 40 32.85 -26.76 15.39
CA THR A 40 32.39 -26.24 14.09
C THR A 40 30.95 -26.69 13.77
N TYR A 41 30.30 -26.08 12.76
CA TYR A 41 28.95 -26.49 12.33
C TYR A 41 28.74 -26.39 10.81
N ILE A 42 27.83 -27.21 10.29
CA ILE A 42 27.37 -27.22 8.89
C ILE A 42 25.91 -26.74 8.86
N ARG A 43 25.57 -25.77 7.99
CA ARG A 43 24.21 -25.19 7.86
C ARG A 43 23.62 -25.42 6.45
N HIS A 44 22.34 -25.81 6.37
CA HIS A 44 21.56 -26.00 5.14
C HIS A 44 20.27 -25.16 5.16
N ASP A 45 19.97 -24.36 4.13
CA ASP A 45 18.84 -23.42 4.10
C ASP A 45 17.90 -23.66 2.87
N GLU A 46 16.58 -23.71 3.04
CA GLU A 46 15.51 -23.82 1.99
C GLU A 46 14.55 -22.62 2.07
N SER A 47 14.05 -21.98 0.99
CA SER A 47 13.17 -20.76 1.06
C SER A 47 11.90 -20.75 0.13
N LEU A 48 10.72 -20.25 0.57
CA LEU A 48 9.42 -20.20 -0.21
C LEU A 48 8.72 -18.82 -0.24
N TYR A 49 8.58 -18.15 -1.41
CA TYR A 49 8.06 -16.76 -1.64
C TYR A 49 6.53 -16.67 -2.00
N ILE A 50 5.73 -15.70 -1.47
CA ILE A 50 4.26 -15.52 -1.74
C ILE A 50 3.86 -14.06 -2.09
N GLU A 51 3.38 -13.81 -3.30
CA GLU A 51 2.88 -12.49 -3.73
C GLU A 51 1.38 -12.26 -3.55
N GLN A 52 0.98 -11.12 -2.96
CA GLN A 52 -0.43 -10.74 -2.82
C GLN A 52 -0.72 -9.28 -3.22
N PRO A 53 -1.82 -9.02 -3.96
CA PRO A 53 -2.32 -7.68 -4.25
C PRO A 53 -3.08 -7.12 -3.04
N ILE A 54 -2.81 -5.86 -2.68
CA ILE A 54 -3.54 -5.16 -1.60
C ILE A 54 -4.67 -4.33 -2.23
N ASN A 55 -5.89 -4.46 -1.68
CA ASN A 55 -7.06 -3.69 -2.11
C ASN A 55 -7.49 -2.73 -1.00
N ILE A 56 -7.03 -1.49 -1.07
CA ILE A 56 -7.50 -0.43 -0.16
C ILE A 56 -8.69 0.28 -0.79
N SER A 57 -9.74 0.50 0.01
CA SER A 57 -10.91 1.29 -0.36
C SER A 57 -11.07 2.52 0.53
N ALA A 58 -11.25 3.72 -0.02
CA ALA A 58 -11.40 4.95 0.78
C ALA A 58 -12.35 5.99 0.15
N GLU A 59 -13.03 6.78 0.99
CA GLU A 59 -14.26 7.54 0.67
C GLU A 59 -14.06 8.73 -0.28
N VAL A 60 -15.01 8.92 -1.21
CA VAL A 60 -15.14 10.13 -2.06
C VAL A 60 -15.79 11.26 -1.26
N CYS A 61 -15.10 12.38 -1.09
CA CYS A 61 -15.53 13.47 -0.20
C CYS A 61 -16.14 14.68 -0.94
N LYS A 62 -15.80 14.91 -2.22
CA LYS A 62 -16.32 16.05 -3.00
C LYS A 62 -16.21 15.79 -4.50
N SER A 63 -17.25 16.16 -5.25
CA SER A 63 -17.23 16.22 -6.72
C SER A 63 -17.53 17.65 -7.21
N ASN A 64 -16.77 18.14 -8.20
CA ASN A 64 -17.12 19.35 -8.97
C ASN A 64 -17.65 18.92 -10.34
N GLU A 65 -18.97 18.93 -10.50
CA GLU A 65 -19.67 18.45 -11.70
C GLU A 65 -19.23 19.14 -12.99
N PHE A 66 -18.89 20.43 -12.93
CA PHE A 66 -18.43 21.18 -14.11
C PHE A 66 -17.02 20.80 -14.55
N GLU A 67 -16.18 20.40 -13.60
CA GLU A 67 -14.77 20.12 -13.84
C GLU A 67 -14.44 18.64 -13.80
N LYS A 68 -15.40 17.74 -13.57
CA LYS A 68 -15.18 16.28 -13.43
C LYS A 68 -14.04 15.93 -12.47
N LEU A 69 -13.92 16.73 -11.41
CA LEU A 69 -12.94 16.53 -10.36
C LEU A 69 -13.59 15.76 -9.22
N VAL A 70 -12.94 14.69 -8.80
CA VAL A 70 -13.37 13.85 -7.69
C VAL A 70 -12.25 13.80 -6.68
N SER A 71 -12.53 14.22 -5.44
CA SER A 71 -11.55 14.27 -4.36
C SER A 71 -11.94 13.36 -3.22
N GLY A 72 -10.96 12.81 -2.53
CA GLY A 72 -11.20 11.94 -1.38
C GLY A 72 -9.93 11.30 -0.84
N TRP A 73 -10.11 10.54 0.22
CA TRP A 73 -9.05 9.69 0.76
C TRP A 73 -8.86 8.52 -0.20
N ALA A 74 -7.63 8.29 -0.63
CA ALA A 74 -7.24 7.11 -1.39
C ALA A 74 -6.82 5.97 -0.43
N ASN A 75 -6.19 6.33 0.69
CA ASN A 75 -5.88 5.42 1.79
C ASN A 75 -5.84 6.21 3.10
N ILE A 76 -6.30 5.59 4.18
CA ILE A 76 -6.08 6.08 5.54
C ILE A 76 -5.09 5.12 6.19
N ALA A 77 -4.01 5.66 6.75
CA ALA A 77 -3.00 4.90 7.49
C ALA A 77 -3.32 4.87 8.99
N LYS A 78 -3.88 5.96 9.51
CA LYS A 78 -4.29 6.11 10.90
C LYS A 78 -5.45 7.08 11.01
N ASN A 79 -6.48 6.73 11.76
CA ASN A 79 -7.62 7.61 12.00
C ASN A 79 -7.22 8.82 12.83
N ALA A 80 -8.03 9.89 12.79
CA ALA A 80 -7.79 11.12 13.53
C ALA A 80 -7.77 10.88 15.06
N ASP A 81 -8.58 9.95 15.57
CA ASP A 81 -8.56 9.55 17.00
C ASP A 81 -7.33 8.70 17.38
N GLY A 82 -6.45 8.43 16.41
CA GLY A 82 -5.26 7.64 16.56
C GLY A 82 -5.49 6.12 16.47
N SER A 83 -6.72 5.66 16.27
CA SER A 83 -7.02 4.25 16.01
C SER A 83 -6.52 3.82 14.63
N LEU A 84 -6.29 2.51 14.48
CA LEU A 84 -5.95 1.93 13.19
C LEU A 84 -7.23 1.86 12.31
N PRO A 85 -7.13 2.15 11.01
CA PRO A 85 -8.25 2.05 10.10
C PRO A 85 -8.76 0.61 10.03
N LEU A 86 -10.04 0.45 9.68
CA LEU A 86 -10.64 -0.87 9.47
C LEU A 86 -10.04 -1.45 8.19
N ASP A 87 -9.10 -2.39 8.32
CA ASP A 87 -8.60 -3.15 7.18
C ASP A 87 -9.32 -4.50 7.07
N TRP A 88 -9.86 -4.77 5.88
CA TRP A 88 -10.50 -6.05 5.57
C TRP A 88 -9.46 -7.17 5.36
N ASP A 89 -8.19 -6.81 5.08
CA ASP A 89 -7.09 -7.74 4.80
C ASP A 89 -6.11 -7.93 6.00
N GLY A 90 -6.32 -7.20 7.10
CA GLY A 90 -5.55 -7.29 8.36
C GLY A 90 -4.15 -6.65 8.33
N ASP A 91 -3.85 -5.85 7.33
CA ASP A 91 -2.65 -5.04 7.13
C ASP A 91 -2.81 -3.59 7.57
N VAL A 92 -1.69 -3.00 7.95
CA VAL A 92 -1.57 -1.57 8.23
C VAL A 92 -0.37 -1.04 7.48
N VAL A 93 -0.61 -0.02 6.65
CA VAL A 93 0.46 0.73 5.98
C VAL A 93 0.70 2.00 6.79
N THR A 94 1.94 2.25 7.21
CA THR A 94 2.26 3.50 7.93
C THR A 94 2.20 4.70 6.98
N ALA A 95 1.99 5.89 7.53
CA ALA A 95 1.90 7.11 6.73
C ALA A 95 3.19 7.37 5.92
N GLU A 96 4.35 6.97 6.42
CA GLU A 96 5.65 7.12 5.74
C GLU A 96 5.79 6.16 4.55
N VAL A 97 5.38 4.90 4.70
CA VAL A 97 5.39 3.93 3.60
C VAL A 97 4.38 4.35 2.52
N LEU A 98 3.20 4.80 2.95
CA LEU A 98 2.17 5.32 2.07
C LEU A 98 2.66 6.57 1.32
N GLU A 99 3.36 7.48 1.98
CA GLU A 99 3.94 8.67 1.37
C GLU A 99 4.93 8.31 0.27
N LYS A 100 5.83 7.37 0.52
CA LYS A 100 6.77 6.90 -0.51
C LYS A 100 6.02 6.32 -1.71
N ALA A 101 5.06 5.43 -1.46
CA ALA A 101 4.27 4.80 -2.52
C ALA A 101 3.48 5.84 -3.34
N ALA A 102 2.88 6.84 -2.68
CA ALA A 102 2.18 7.94 -3.34
C ALA A 102 3.11 8.79 -4.19
N ILE A 103 4.33 9.09 -3.72
CA ILE A 103 5.33 9.84 -4.49
C ILE A 103 5.75 9.05 -5.74
N ASP A 104 6.10 7.77 -5.57
CA ASP A 104 6.51 6.90 -6.68
C ASP A 104 5.38 6.80 -7.73
N PHE A 105 4.14 6.61 -7.28
CA PHE A 105 2.97 6.59 -8.15
C PHE A 105 2.77 7.92 -8.90
N MET A 106 3.01 9.06 -8.25
CA MET A 106 2.88 10.38 -8.86
C MET A 106 4.02 10.73 -9.82
N LEU A 107 5.17 10.07 -9.71
CA LEU A 107 6.30 10.22 -10.64
C LEU A 107 6.08 9.38 -11.90
N GLU A 108 5.63 8.14 -11.75
CA GLU A 108 5.64 7.15 -12.83
C GLU A 108 4.29 7.02 -13.57
N TYR A 109 3.17 7.20 -12.88
CA TYR A 109 1.86 6.84 -13.43
C TYR A 109 0.89 8.02 -13.48
N ARG A 110 0.47 8.55 -12.33
CA ARG A 110 -0.60 9.58 -12.20
C ARG A 110 -1.94 9.22 -12.86
N GLU A 111 -2.11 7.97 -13.27
CA GLU A 111 -3.28 7.49 -14.01
C GLU A 111 -4.29 6.82 -13.08
N SER A 112 -5.59 7.07 -13.30
CA SER A 112 -6.68 6.45 -12.56
C SER A 112 -7.51 5.59 -13.49
N GLY A 113 -7.57 4.29 -13.23
CA GLY A 113 -8.38 3.32 -13.97
C GLY A 113 -9.74 3.04 -13.33
N GLU A 114 -10.60 2.33 -14.06
CA GLU A 114 -11.86 1.81 -13.53
C GLU A 114 -11.66 0.33 -13.15
N MET A 115 -11.84 -0.01 -11.86
CA MET A 115 -11.80 -1.40 -11.37
C MET A 115 -10.52 -2.17 -11.72
N HIS A 116 -9.39 -1.48 -11.86
CA HIS A 116 -8.10 -2.05 -12.27
C HIS A 116 -8.14 -2.79 -13.62
N LYS A 117 -9.03 -2.38 -14.52
CA LYS A 117 -9.21 -2.97 -15.84
C LYS A 117 -9.07 -1.93 -16.94
N GLY A 118 -8.41 -2.34 -18.02
CA GLY A 118 -8.35 -1.55 -19.25
C GLY A 118 -7.45 -0.32 -19.14
N LYS A 119 -7.74 0.69 -19.96
CA LYS A 119 -6.97 1.94 -20.04
C LYS A 119 -7.39 2.90 -18.94
N SER A 120 -6.47 3.77 -18.56
CA SER A 120 -6.73 4.91 -17.68
C SER A 120 -7.96 5.72 -18.13
N LYS A 121 -8.79 6.09 -17.15
CA LYS A 121 -10.05 6.84 -17.28
C LYS A 121 -9.97 8.21 -16.62
N GLY A 122 -8.87 8.50 -15.92
CA GLY A 122 -8.67 9.76 -15.22
C GLY A 122 -7.20 10.03 -14.92
N THR A 123 -6.92 11.25 -14.49
CA THR A 123 -5.58 11.70 -14.13
C THR A 123 -5.60 12.31 -12.74
N VAL A 124 -4.66 11.92 -11.88
CA VAL A 124 -4.47 12.57 -10.58
C VAL A 124 -3.88 13.95 -10.81
N VAL A 125 -4.64 14.98 -10.42
CA VAL A 125 -4.26 16.40 -10.58
C VAL A 125 -3.77 17.02 -9.27
N GLU A 126 -4.19 16.47 -8.12
CA GLU A 126 -3.73 16.87 -6.80
C GLU A 126 -3.45 15.63 -5.97
N SER A 127 -2.38 15.64 -5.19
CA SER A 127 -1.96 14.52 -4.36
C SER A 127 -1.21 15.02 -3.14
N ILE A 128 -1.68 14.65 -1.96
CA ILE A 128 -1.03 14.98 -0.69
C ILE A 128 -1.17 13.82 0.30
N VAL A 129 -0.04 13.39 0.86
CA VAL A 129 -0.04 12.50 2.02
C VAL A 129 0.10 13.34 3.27
N PHE A 130 -0.86 13.21 4.18
CA PHE A 130 -0.87 13.83 5.49
C PHE A 130 -0.15 12.92 6.48
N THR A 131 1.15 13.14 6.64
CA THR A 131 1.93 12.54 7.72
C THR A 131 1.87 13.44 8.94
N LYS A 132 2.10 12.88 10.15
CA LYS A 132 2.25 13.69 11.37
C LYS A 132 3.22 14.86 11.22
N GLN A 133 4.33 14.66 10.51
CA GLN A 133 5.34 15.70 10.27
C GLN A 133 4.81 16.81 9.36
N LYS A 134 4.16 16.47 8.24
CA LYS A 134 3.57 17.45 7.32
C LYS A 134 2.45 18.24 7.98
N MET A 135 1.56 17.57 8.71
CA MET A 135 0.49 18.22 9.47
C MET A 135 1.06 19.23 10.46
N LYS A 136 2.08 18.85 11.24
CA LYS A 136 2.78 19.77 12.15
C LYS A 136 3.38 20.97 11.41
N ALA A 137 4.03 20.75 10.26
CA ALA A 137 4.62 21.82 9.47
C ALA A 137 3.58 22.77 8.87
N MET A 138 2.39 22.27 8.55
CA MET A 138 1.24 23.05 8.06
C MET A 138 0.45 23.73 9.19
N GLY A 139 0.79 23.47 10.45
CA GLY A 139 0.05 23.99 11.61
C GLY A 139 -1.28 23.28 11.86
N ILE A 140 -1.46 22.07 11.34
CA ILE A 140 -2.64 21.23 11.58
C ILE A 140 -2.42 20.47 12.90
N PRO A 141 -3.27 20.68 13.93
CA PRO A 141 -3.16 19.95 15.19
C PRO A 141 -3.35 18.44 15.01
N GLU A 142 -2.62 17.64 15.79
CA GLU A 142 -2.79 16.18 15.83
C GLU A 142 -4.24 15.83 16.19
N GLY A 143 -4.82 14.89 15.46
CA GLY A 143 -6.22 14.47 15.60
C GLY A 143 -7.26 15.38 14.96
N THR A 144 -6.85 16.39 14.18
CA THR A 144 -7.79 17.19 13.36
C THR A 144 -8.26 16.40 12.14
N ILE A 145 -7.33 15.70 11.47
CA ILE A 145 -7.58 14.87 10.30
C ILE A 145 -6.79 13.55 10.43
N PRO A 146 -7.19 12.48 9.71
CA PRO A 146 -6.43 11.24 9.65
C PRO A 146 -5.02 11.43 9.07
N GLU A 147 -4.12 10.50 9.41
CA GLU A 147 -2.91 10.30 8.62
C GLU A 147 -3.26 9.43 7.42
N GLY A 148 -2.95 9.88 6.20
CA GLY A 148 -3.40 9.18 5.00
C GLY A 148 -3.10 9.94 3.71
N TRP A 149 -3.48 9.34 2.59
CA TRP A 149 -3.30 9.89 1.26
C TRP A 149 -4.62 10.45 0.73
N PHE A 150 -4.64 11.76 0.47
CA PHE A 150 -5.76 12.46 -0.14
C PHE A 150 -5.41 12.87 -1.57
N ILE A 151 -6.32 12.63 -2.50
CA ILE A 151 -6.12 12.93 -3.93
C ILE A 151 -7.31 13.66 -4.53
N THR A 152 -7.05 14.32 -5.65
CA THR A 152 -8.07 14.75 -6.60
C THR A 152 -7.78 14.15 -7.97
N VAL A 153 -8.78 13.49 -8.54
CA VAL A 153 -8.74 12.88 -9.88
C VAL A 153 -9.62 13.68 -10.83
N LYS A 154 -9.05 14.07 -11.97
CA LYS A 154 -9.80 14.53 -13.14
C LYS A 154 -10.26 13.30 -13.91
N ILE A 155 -11.56 13.04 -13.94
CA ILE A 155 -12.15 11.95 -14.71
C ILE A 155 -12.41 12.44 -16.14
N HIS A 156 -11.88 11.69 -17.11
CA HIS A 156 -12.00 12.01 -18.54
C HIS A 156 -13.15 11.25 -19.21
N ASP A 157 -13.59 10.15 -18.60
CA ASP A 157 -14.68 9.30 -19.08
C ASP A 157 -16.02 9.68 -18.44
N ASP A 158 -17.00 10.03 -19.28
CA ASP A 158 -18.30 10.55 -18.85
C ASP A 158 -19.16 9.51 -18.14
N ASP A 159 -19.07 8.25 -18.57
CA ASP A 159 -19.82 7.15 -17.98
C ASP A 159 -19.28 6.85 -16.59
N VAL A 160 -17.94 6.83 -16.43
CA VAL A 160 -17.31 6.67 -15.11
C VAL A 160 -17.66 7.83 -14.20
N PHE A 161 -17.61 9.07 -14.71
CA PHE A 161 -17.96 10.24 -13.90
C PHE A 161 -19.42 10.19 -13.43
N LYS A 162 -20.33 9.79 -14.31
CA LYS A 162 -21.74 9.62 -13.95
C LYS A 162 -21.93 8.61 -12.81
N LYS A 163 -21.24 7.48 -12.83
CA LYS A 163 -21.29 6.48 -11.74
C LYS A 163 -20.80 7.03 -10.40
N VAL A 164 -19.82 7.94 -10.40
CA VAL A 164 -19.38 8.63 -9.17
C VAL A 164 -20.47 9.58 -8.67
N VAL A 165 -21.04 10.41 -9.56
CA VAL A 165 -22.10 11.36 -9.20
C VAL A 165 -23.36 10.66 -8.71
N ASP A 166 -23.74 9.55 -9.34
CA ASP A 166 -24.90 8.74 -8.97
C ASP A 166 -24.64 7.91 -7.69
N GLY A 167 -23.42 7.96 -7.14
CA GLY A 167 -23.05 7.28 -5.90
C GLY A 167 -22.83 5.77 -6.02
N GLU A 168 -22.71 5.25 -7.25
CA GLU A 168 -22.32 3.85 -7.51
C GLU A 168 -20.87 3.62 -7.07
N TYR A 169 -19.97 4.56 -7.39
CA TYR A 169 -18.59 4.56 -6.93
C TYR A 169 -18.39 5.50 -5.76
N LYS A 170 -18.32 4.92 -4.56
CA LYS A 170 -18.21 5.64 -3.28
C LYS A 170 -16.79 5.79 -2.78
N MET A 171 -15.85 5.09 -3.42
CA MET A 171 -14.50 4.98 -2.92
C MET A 171 -13.47 4.84 -4.03
N PHE A 172 -12.28 5.37 -3.79
CA PHE A 172 -11.09 5.06 -4.57
C PHE A 172 -10.62 3.65 -4.23
N SER A 173 -10.15 2.93 -5.24
CA SER A 173 -9.41 1.68 -5.07
C SER A 173 -7.97 1.91 -5.49
N ILE A 174 -7.02 1.63 -4.60
CA ILE A 174 -5.60 1.68 -4.92
C ILE A 174 -5.14 0.26 -5.21
N GLN A 175 -4.58 0.04 -6.40
CA GLN A 175 -3.81 -1.15 -6.71
C GLN A 175 -2.33 -0.86 -6.46
N GLY A 176 -1.70 -1.74 -5.70
CA GLY A 176 -0.29 -1.68 -5.43
C GLY A 176 0.20 -3.05 -5.02
N LYS A 177 1.49 -3.09 -4.74
CA LYS A 177 2.21 -4.27 -4.30
C LYS A 177 3.13 -3.78 -3.18
N ALA A 178 3.15 -4.44 -2.02
CA ALA A 178 3.85 -3.91 -0.86
C ALA A 178 4.89 -4.87 -0.27
N LYS A 179 5.20 -4.78 1.03
CA LYS A 179 5.70 -5.91 1.82
C LYS A 179 5.01 -6.04 3.16
N ARG A 180 4.21 -7.07 3.40
CA ARG A 180 3.77 -7.49 4.71
C ARG A 180 5.03 -7.91 5.44
N LEU A 181 5.24 -7.33 6.61
CA LEU A 181 6.30 -7.73 7.52
C LEU A 181 5.59 -8.40 8.69
N LYS A 182 5.88 -9.67 8.96
CA LYS A 182 5.38 -10.31 10.19
C LYS A 182 6.03 -9.64 11.40
N VAL A 183 5.22 -9.27 12.38
CA VAL A 183 5.64 -8.87 13.73
C VAL A 183 5.82 -10.12 14.58
#